data_AF-J3N229-F1
#
_entry.id   AF-J3N229-F1
#
_cell.length_a   1.000
_cell.length_b   1.000
_cell.length_c   1.000
_cell.angle_alpha   90.00
_cell.angle_beta   90.00
_cell.angle_gamma   90.00
#
_symmetry.space_group_name_H-M   'P 1'
#
loop_
_entity.id
_entity.type
_entity.pdbx_description
1 polymer ?
#
loop_
_entity_poly.entity_id
_entity_poly.type
_entity_poly.pdbx_seq_one_letter_code
_entity_poly.pdbx_strand_id
1 'polypeptide(L)'
;MPALLAPAIVDGGFCFGPLDAVSNIIANAVRHLPPSGAHVEEFGMREGFTKDGDGEGFGMSHPFANEAVQRSIKALVGFLAFYFRYLPTLEAQHYLFAAKGDLLAAVHLVEAERCTGAFDVGSHTTKTALRCAAGAAGHADLDSLVTAMRSLSDERTLERCTKSLERVLLDKIHGFYLEALALLPQDQLRRRYHRSVVMAGHCYGPLDPVSNIVLNTIWYDAAFPVPNKKQQPELDMVGRWALIRAERRCLVGLVAGLRAFAGDHGLSEVAAIRCLLRANGDFATAMSVLQPALLGHRQPTTMPSESELHRLMAAMAQRLELYRVMAVAAQHPSPDRLHEFLLSDRVCALRTPWESRRFSREDVRSVIRSLDLEPPPPLGMPSELLRLTTQAQNTIKLFPDAKKRFCADMSSFHRKAKAALDDYVLQNMGPEYVMHVVCGANEMVADRDGPEYSSINWPLSFNKLHYSHINFLASPVCSSAADMSPTLFFAECVNYNEESDRDRKNICCPVVVPPTNAERVRCFYCEYNGMSIIHPVDGNYHGCDIDFEKLARQQHKMNNSIESVFNRGNYVTNSNGPVQEDYFYFDHARELSV
;
A
#
# COMPACT_ATOMS: atom_id res chain seq x y z
N MET A 1 42.22 25.77 -17.48
CA MET A 1 41.47 24.50 -17.45
C MET A 1 41.65 23.75 -16.12
N PRO A 2 42.85 23.39 -15.65
CA PRO A 2 43.01 22.62 -14.39
C PRO A 2 42.50 23.35 -13.14
N ALA A 3 42.68 24.67 -13.06
CA ALA A 3 42.28 25.49 -11.92
C ALA A 3 40.76 25.58 -11.68
N LEU A 4 39.93 25.31 -12.71
CA LEU A 4 38.47 25.32 -12.60
C LEU A 4 37.87 23.93 -12.33
N LEU A 5 38.62 22.87 -12.65
CA LEU A 5 38.20 21.48 -12.46
C LEU A 5 38.19 21.07 -10.99
N ALA A 6 39.18 21.52 -10.20
CA ALA A 6 39.26 21.14 -8.79
C ALA A 6 38.08 21.70 -7.96
N PRO A 7 37.70 23.00 -8.05
CA PRO A 7 36.49 23.50 -7.39
C PRO A 7 35.21 22.82 -7.91
N ALA A 8 35.10 22.56 -9.22
CA ALA A 8 33.92 21.92 -9.79
C ALA A 8 33.75 20.45 -9.35
N ILE A 9 34.85 19.73 -9.12
CA ILE A 9 34.83 18.37 -8.53
C ILE A 9 34.48 18.44 -7.03
N VAL A 10 34.97 19.43 -6.29
CA VAL A 10 34.62 19.63 -4.87
C VAL A 10 33.14 19.96 -4.70
N ASP A 11 32.63 20.91 -5.47
CA ASP A 11 31.28 21.43 -5.31
C ASP A 11 30.22 20.54 -5.98
N GLY A 12 30.60 19.84 -7.05
CA GLY A 12 29.70 19.10 -7.93
C GLY A 12 30.08 17.66 -8.24
N GLY A 13 31.27 17.18 -7.87
CA GLY A 13 31.77 15.85 -8.23
C GLY A 13 31.26 14.72 -7.33
N PHE A 14 29.94 14.49 -7.31
CA PHE A 14 29.32 13.40 -6.56
C PHE A 14 28.83 12.27 -7.48
N CYS A 15 28.87 11.04 -6.97
CA CYS A 15 28.52 9.81 -7.67
C CYS A 15 27.00 9.57 -7.64
N PHE A 16 26.27 10.29 -8.50
CA PHE A 16 24.83 10.13 -8.65
C PHE A 16 24.39 10.34 -10.11
N GLY A 17 23.67 9.36 -10.67
CA GLY A 17 23.18 9.41 -12.05
C GLY A 17 23.07 8.02 -12.69
N PRO A 18 22.64 7.93 -13.96
CA PRO A 18 22.40 6.68 -14.65
C PRO A 18 23.68 6.01 -15.20
N LEU A 19 24.85 6.66 -15.09
CA LEU A 19 26.12 6.13 -15.59
C LEU A 19 26.83 5.32 -14.50
N ASP A 20 27.98 4.73 -14.82
CA ASP A 20 28.86 4.16 -13.80
C ASP A 20 29.37 5.25 -12.84
N ALA A 21 29.86 4.82 -11.67
CA ALA A 21 30.26 5.72 -10.60
C ALA A 21 31.26 6.81 -11.03
N VAL A 22 32.24 6.45 -11.86
CA VAL A 22 33.29 7.37 -12.32
C VAL A 22 32.71 8.36 -13.33
N SER A 23 31.94 7.87 -14.29
CA SER A 23 31.28 8.72 -15.28
C SER A 23 30.31 9.71 -14.66
N ASN A 24 29.57 9.33 -13.61
CA ASN A 24 28.68 10.24 -12.88
C ASN A 24 29.45 11.36 -12.18
N ILE A 25 30.56 11.04 -11.49
CA ILE A 25 31.40 12.04 -10.83
C ILE A 25 31.90 13.06 -11.85
N ILE A 26 32.40 12.59 -13.00
CA ILE A 26 32.90 13.46 -14.08
C ILE A 26 31.77 14.31 -14.65
N ALA A 27 30.63 13.70 -14.98
CA ALA A 27 29.50 14.42 -15.56
C ALA A 27 28.94 15.50 -14.62
N ASN A 28 28.85 15.21 -13.33
CA ASN A 28 28.35 16.17 -12.33
C ASN A 28 29.36 17.29 -12.06
N ALA A 29 30.66 16.98 -12.04
CA ALA A 29 31.71 17.99 -11.94
C ALA A 29 31.71 18.93 -13.16
N VAL A 30 31.58 18.39 -14.38
CA VAL A 30 31.53 19.20 -15.61
C VAL A 30 30.35 20.16 -15.63
N ARG A 31 29.19 19.76 -15.08
CA ARG A 31 28.01 20.63 -14.96
C ARG A 31 28.20 21.83 -14.02
N HIS A 32 29.17 21.77 -13.11
CA HIS A 32 29.49 22.85 -12.19
C HIS A 32 30.59 23.79 -12.71
N LEU A 33 31.09 23.56 -13.93
CA LEU A 33 32.00 24.50 -14.58
C LEU A 33 31.24 25.76 -15.02
N PRO A 34 31.81 26.96 -14.83
CA PRO A 34 31.20 28.19 -15.32
C PRO A 34 31.12 28.18 -16.86
N PRO A 35 30.08 28.82 -17.46
CA PRO A 35 29.96 28.90 -18.91
C PRO A 35 31.16 29.64 -19.52
N SER A 36 31.64 29.16 -20.67
CA SER A 36 32.78 29.73 -21.39
C SER A 36 32.61 31.23 -21.62
N GLY A 37 33.37 32.05 -20.87
CA GLY A 37 33.38 33.51 -20.98
C GLY A 37 33.11 34.28 -19.69
N ALA A 38 32.80 33.63 -18.56
CA ALA A 38 32.71 34.31 -17.27
C ALA A 38 34.11 34.72 -16.76
N HIS A 39 34.25 35.97 -16.30
CA HIS A 39 35.45 36.41 -15.59
C HIS A 39 35.62 35.55 -14.34
N VAL A 40 36.71 34.78 -14.31
CA VAL A 40 37.13 34.04 -13.12
C VAL A 40 37.73 35.07 -12.18
N GLU A 41 36.93 35.58 -11.23
CA GLU A 41 37.52 36.16 -10.03
C GLU A 41 38.40 35.07 -9.40
N GLU A 42 39.63 35.43 -9.04
CA GLU A 42 40.56 34.56 -8.34
C GLU A 42 39.84 33.97 -7.13
N PHE A 43 39.32 32.75 -7.28
CA PHE A 43 38.85 31.94 -6.18
C PHE A 43 40.07 31.72 -5.30
N GLY A 44 40.18 32.53 -4.25
CA GLY A 44 41.23 32.40 -3.25
C GLY A 44 41.33 30.93 -2.85
N MET A 45 42.54 30.37 -2.92
CA MET A 45 42.80 29.01 -2.49
C MET A 45 42.16 28.80 -1.10
N ARG A 46 41.04 28.07 -1.04
CA ARG A 46 40.59 27.47 0.21
C ARG A 46 41.71 26.53 0.66
N GLU A 47 42.20 26.74 1.87
CA GLU A 47 43.25 25.93 2.48
C GLU A 47 42.90 24.45 2.37
N GLY A 48 43.70 23.67 1.64
CA GLY A 48 43.42 22.25 1.42
C GLY A 48 44.15 21.57 0.27
N PHE A 49 44.79 22.30 -0.66
CA PHE A 49 45.59 21.67 -1.71
C PHE A 49 47.04 21.52 -1.25
N THR A 50 47.46 20.31 -0.86
CA THR A 50 48.88 20.00 -0.72
C THR A 50 49.44 19.65 -2.10
N LYS A 51 50.48 20.37 -2.53
CA LYS A 51 51.37 19.89 -3.59
C LYS A 51 52.16 18.73 -2.99
N ASP A 52 51.78 17.50 -3.29
CA ASP A 52 52.71 16.39 -3.10
C ASP A 52 53.84 16.58 -4.11
N GLY A 53 55.07 16.51 -3.59
CA GLY A 53 56.28 16.69 -4.37
C GLY A 53 56.30 15.80 -5.61
N ASP A 54 56.67 16.42 -6.72
CA ASP A 54 57.33 15.80 -7.86
C ASP A 54 56.53 14.75 -8.66
N GLY A 55 55.20 14.86 -8.72
CA GLY A 55 54.36 14.08 -9.63
C GLY A 55 53.11 14.85 -10.07
N GLU A 56 52.78 14.78 -11.36
CA GLU A 56 51.59 15.41 -11.96
C GLU A 56 50.27 14.79 -11.45
N GLY A 57 49.85 15.14 -10.23
CA GLY A 57 48.56 14.73 -9.69
C GLY A 57 48.03 15.69 -8.64
N PHE A 58 46.88 16.34 -8.91
CA PHE A 58 46.11 17.04 -7.89
C PHE A 58 45.37 16.00 -7.03
N GLY A 59 45.91 15.70 -5.84
CA GLY A 59 45.21 14.92 -4.83
C GLY A 59 44.17 15.78 -4.08
N MET A 60 42.94 15.29 -3.96
CA MET A 60 41.92 15.88 -3.08
C MET A 60 42.31 15.62 -1.62
N SER A 61 42.31 16.64 -0.77
CA SER A 61 42.55 16.43 0.66
C SER A 61 41.40 15.66 1.32
N HIS A 62 41.77 14.83 2.32
CA HIS A 62 40.91 13.90 3.05
C HIS A 62 39.55 14.47 3.54
N PRO A 63 39.41 15.74 3.95
CA PRO A 63 38.12 16.31 4.36
C PRO A 63 37.11 16.49 3.20
N PHE A 64 37.58 16.85 2.01
CA PHE A 64 36.73 17.13 0.85
C PHE A 64 36.27 15.85 0.15
N ALA A 65 37.14 14.82 0.11
CA ALA A 65 36.75 13.49 -0.35
C ALA A 65 35.60 12.92 0.52
N ASN A 66 35.63 13.16 1.83
CA ASN A 66 34.58 12.73 2.75
C ASN A 66 33.24 13.44 2.46
N GLU A 67 33.26 14.74 2.18
CA GLU A 67 32.03 15.49 1.87
C GLU A 67 31.37 15.00 0.56
N ALA A 68 32.15 14.81 -0.51
CA ALA A 68 31.64 14.27 -1.77
C ALA A 68 31.06 12.85 -1.62
N VAL A 69 31.71 12.00 -0.80
CA VAL A 69 31.20 10.66 -0.48
C VAL A 69 29.88 10.73 0.29
N GLN A 70 29.77 11.61 1.29
CA GLN A 70 28.52 11.78 2.05
C GLN A 70 27.37 12.27 1.17
N ARG A 71 27.63 13.24 0.29
CA ARG A 71 26.63 13.75 -0.68
C ARG A 71 26.19 12.65 -1.66
N SER A 72 27.12 11.81 -2.11
CA SER A 72 26.84 10.66 -2.99
C SER A 72 25.95 9.63 -2.29
N ILE A 73 26.30 9.20 -1.07
CA ILE A 73 25.50 8.23 -0.31
C ILE A 73 24.11 8.81 -0.02
N LYS A 74 24.02 10.07 0.42
CA LYS A 74 22.73 10.71 0.73
C LYS A 74 21.84 10.83 -0.51
N ALA A 75 22.42 11.12 -1.68
CA ALA A 75 21.68 11.16 -2.95
C ALA A 75 21.19 9.76 -3.37
N LEU A 76 22.05 8.73 -3.29
CA LEU A 76 21.69 7.35 -3.66
C LEU A 76 20.62 6.76 -2.72
N VAL A 77 20.83 6.90 -1.42
CA VAL A 77 19.87 6.45 -0.39
C VAL A 77 18.57 7.23 -0.50
N GLY A 78 18.65 8.54 -0.67
CA GLY A 78 17.49 9.39 -0.90
C GLY A 78 16.71 8.92 -2.12
N PHE A 79 17.38 8.74 -3.26
CA PHE A 79 16.73 8.24 -4.47
C PHE A 79 15.98 6.94 -4.21
N LEU A 80 16.63 5.92 -3.64
CA LEU A 80 15.96 4.65 -3.37
C LEU A 80 14.77 4.81 -2.42
N ALA A 81 14.91 5.58 -1.33
CA ALA A 81 13.84 5.77 -0.34
C ALA A 81 12.63 6.58 -0.88
N PHE A 82 12.88 7.54 -1.77
CA PHE A 82 11.83 8.34 -2.39
C PHE A 82 11.21 7.66 -3.62
N TYR A 83 12.00 6.90 -4.37
CA TYR A 83 11.53 6.07 -5.48
C TYR A 83 10.66 4.94 -4.95
N PHE A 84 11.24 4.05 -4.14
CA PHE A 84 10.55 2.89 -3.61
C PHE A 84 9.65 3.23 -2.43
N ARG A 85 8.35 3.11 -2.63
CA ARG A 85 7.35 3.32 -1.56
C ARG A 85 7.65 2.45 -0.33
N TYR A 86 7.64 3.04 0.87
CA TYR A 86 7.95 2.37 2.15
C TYR A 86 9.38 1.83 2.32
N LEU A 87 10.35 2.15 1.45
CA LEU A 87 11.76 1.74 1.65
C LEU A 87 12.44 2.61 2.71
N PRO A 88 12.80 2.07 3.88
CA PRO A 88 13.51 2.84 4.90
C PRO A 88 14.97 3.09 4.47
N THR A 89 15.57 4.19 4.94
CA THR A 89 16.97 4.55 4.65
C THR A 89 17.94 3.41 4.92
N LEU A 90 17.78 2.67 6.01
CA LEU A 90 18.67 1.56 6.36
C LEU A 90 18.60 0.39 5.36
N GLU A 91 17.40 0.10 4.85
CA GLU A 91 17.20 -0.94 3.86
C GLU A 91 17.78 -0.50 2.50
N ALA A 92 17.57 0.77 2.11
CA ALA A 92 18.20 1.35 0.93
C ALA A 92 19.74 1.27 0.96
N GLN A 93 20.35 1.55 2.12
CA GLN A 93 21.79 1.38 2.31
C GLN A 93 22.24 -0.07 2.13
N HIS A 94 21.44 -1.03 2.60
CA HIS A 94 21.76 -2.45 2.46
C HIS A 94 21.79 -2.87 0.98
N TYR A 95 20.79 -2.47 0.19
CA TYR A 95 20.79 -2.76 -1.26
C TYR A 95 21.95 -2.07 -1.98
N LEU A 96 22.27 -0.81 -1.65
CA LEU A 96 23.43 -0.12 -2.21
C LEU A 96 24.74 -0.81 -1.85
N PHE A 97 24.88 -1.29 -0.63
CA PHE A 97 26.05 -2.05 -0.22
C PHE A 97 26.17 -3.38 -1.00
N ALA A 98 25.07 -4.13 -1.11
CA ALA A 98 25.01 -5.36 -1.90
C ALA A 98 25.34 -5.11 -3.39
N ALA A 99 24.91 -3.97 -3.91
CA ALA A 99 25.18 -3.49 -5.27
C ALA A 99 26.55 -2.80 -5.44
N LYS A 100 27.38 -2.74 -4.39
CA LYS A 100 28.69 -2.06 -4.40
C LYS A 100 28.61 -0.59 -4.83
N GLY A 101 27.52 0.10 -4.49
CA GLY A 101 27.29 1.50 -4.80
C GLY A 101 26.70 1.76 -6.19
N ASP A 102 26.41 0.73 -7.00
CA ASP A 102 25.72 0.88 -8.27
C ASP A 102 24.21 1.09 -8.04
N LEU A 103 23.69 2.24 -8.48
CA LEU A 103 22.30 2.62 -8.28
C LEU A 103 21.33 1.71 -9.04
N LEU A 104 21.63 1.39 -10.30
CA LEU A 104 20.74 0.59 -11.14
C LEU A 104 20.74 -0.86 -10.67
N ALA A 105 21.89 -1.41 -10.29
CA ALA A 105 21.95 -2.72 -9.67
C ALA A 105 21.19 -2.75 -8.33
N ALA A 106 21.28 -1.70 -7.51
CA ALA A 106 20.49 -1.60 -6.28
C ALA A 106 18.98 -1.53 -6.55
N VAL A 107 18.57 -0.76 -7.56
CA VAL A 107 17.17 -0.70 -8.03
C VAL A 107 16.69 -2.10 -8.43
N HIS A 108 17.46 -2.83 -9.24
CA HIS A 108 17.09 -4.19 -9.64
C HIS A 108 17.05 -5.19 -8.49
N LEU A 109 17.92 -5.04 -7.47
CA LEU A 109 17.85 -5.85 -6.25
C LEU A 109 16.54 -5.59 -5.49
N VAL A 110 16.16 -4.32 -5.33
CA VAL A 110 14.89 -3.94 -4.67
C VAL A 110 13.70 -4.46 -5.48
N GLU A 111 13.71 -4.29 -6.81
CA GLU A 111 12.65 -4.78 -7.70
C GLU A 111 12.47 -6.29 -7.60
N ALA A 112 13.57 -7.03 -7.59
CA ALA A 112 13.56 -8.48 -7.44
C ALA A 112 13.01 -8.92 -6.07
N GLU A 113 13.32 -8.17 -5.00
CA GLU A 113 12.85 -8.49 -3.65
C GLU A 113 11.37 -8.15 -3.44
N ARG A 114 10.93 -6.98 -3.93
CA ARG A 114 9.55 -6.49 -3.78
C ARG A 114 8.60 -7.00 -4.85
N CYS A 115 9.14 -7.67 -5.87
CA CYS A 115 8.42 -8.10 -7.06
C CYS A 115 7.73 -6.90 -7.74
N THR A 116 8.46 -5.78 -7.87
CA THR A 116 8.00 -4.60 -8.60
C THR A 116 8.46 -4.62 -10.05
N GLY A 117 7.79 -3.85 -10.91
CA GLY A 117 7.99 -3.75 -12.35
C GLY A 117 9.27 -3.01 -12.68
N ALA A 118 9.65 -3.06 -13.95
CA ALA A 118 10.91 -2.52 -14.41
C ALA A 118 11.01 -1.00 -14.23
N PHE A 119 12.19 -0.56 -13.80
CA PHE A 119 12.58 0.84 -13.67
C PHE A 119 12.24 1.64 -14.93
N ASP A 120 11.40 2.67 -14.76
CA ASP A 120 11.04 3.60 -15.83
C ASP A 120 11.62 4.99 -15.55
N VAL A 121 12.67 5.34 -16.30
CA VAL A 121 13.33 6.65 -16.24
C VAL A 121 12.37 7.81 -16.53
N GLY A 122 11.33 7.57 -17.33
CA GLY A 122 10.35 8.59 -17.74
C GLY A 122 9.23 8.82 -16.73
N SER A 123 9.06 7.92 -15.76
CA SER A 123 7.93 7.94 -14.82
C SER A 123 7.95 9.19 -13.93
N HIS A 124 6.76 9.58 -13.47
CA HIS A 124 6.61 10.68 -12.51
C HIS A 124 7.38 10.37 -11.22
N THR A 125 7.23 9.16 -10.68
CA THR A 125 7.95 8.66 -9.49
C THR A 125 9.47 8.82 -9.62
N THR A 126 10.06 8.46 -10.77
CA THR A 126 11.50 8.67 -11.01
C THR A 126 11.87 10.14 -10.94
N LYS A 127 11.09 11.03 -11.56
CA LYS A 127 11.36 12.47 -11.55
C LYS A 127 11.32 13.04 -10.13
N THR A 128 10.31 12.68 -9.34
CA THR A 128 10.18 13.08 -7.94
C THR A 128 11.36 12.56 -7.12
N ALA A 129 11.71 11.28 -7.27
CA ALA A 129 12.84 10.67 -6.56
C ALA A 129 14.18 11.34 -6.90
N LEU A 130 14.41 11.69 -8.18
CA LEU A 130 15.59 12.44 -8.61
C LEU A 130 15.65 13.84 -7.98
N ARG A 131 14.52 14.56 -7.93
CA ARG A 131 14.46 15.89 -7.27
C ARG A 131 14.70 15.79 -5.77
N CYS A 132 14.14 14.77 -5.12
CA CYS A 132 14.36 14.50 -3.71
C CYS A 132 15.82 14.12 -3.44
N ALA A 133 16.43 13.26 -4.25
CA ALA A 133 17.84 12.91 -4.15
C ALA A 133 18.76 14.14 -4.29
N ALA A 134 18.48 15.01 -5.26
CA ALA A 134 19.19 16.27 -5.45
C ALA A 134 19.01 17.22 -4.26
N GLY A 135 17.79 17.32 -3.71
CA GLY A 135 17.51 18.11 -2.50
C GLY A 135 18.20 17.55 -1.25
N ALA A 136 18.27 16.23 -1.12
CA ALA A 136 18.94 15.57 -0.02
C ALA A 136 20.46 15.84 -0.05
N ALA A 137 21.09 15.94 -1.23
CA ALA A 137 22.53 16.15 -1.38
C ALA A 137 23.06 17.54 -0.91
N GLY A 138 22.22 18.42 -0.36
CA GLY A 138 22.53 19.84 -0.09
C GLY A 138 22.45 20.35 1.36
N HIS A 139 22.79 19.55 2.39
CA HIS A 139 23.36 19.95 3.71
C HIS A 139 23.42 18.76 4.70
N ALA A 140 24.35 18.81 5.65
CA ALA A 140 24.83 17.70 6.48
C ALA A 140 24.26 17.66 7.90
N ASP A 141 24.02 16.45 8.41
CA ASP A 141 24.22 16.09 9.82
C ASP A 141 25.04 14.79 9.84
N LEU A 142 26.14 14.78 10.60
CA LEU A 142 27.43 14.19 10.21
C LEU A 142 27.87 12.96 11.00
N ASP A 143 27.34 12.62 12.17
CA ASP A 143 28.01 11.61 13.03
C ASP A 143 27.28 10.27 13.21
N SER A 144 26.10 10.08 12.61
CA SER A 144 25.26 8.88 12.87
C SER A 144 25.44 7.73 11.87
N LEU A 145 25.88 7.99 10.63
CA LEU A 145 25.80 7.00 9.54
C LEU A 145 26.98 6.01 9.53
N VAL A 146 28.19 6.50 9.79
CA VAL A 146 29.42 5.70 9.69
C VAL A 146 29.55 4.71 10.86
N THR A 147 28.93 5.01 12.00
CA THR A 147 28.84 4.12 13.16
C THR A 147 27.77 3.02 12.96
N ALA A 148 26.70 3.30 12.20
CA ALA A 148 25.64 2.34 11.90
C ALA A 148 26.05 1.26 10.88
N MET A 149 26.93 1.60 9.92
CA MET A 149 27.35 0.66 8.87
C MET A 149 28.26 -0.48 9.37
N ARG A 150 28.84 -0.38 10.58
CA ARG A 150 29.68 -1.44 11.19
C ARG A 150 28.94 -2.40 12.12
N SER A 151 27.61 -2.31 12.21
CA SER A 151 26.77 -3.16 13.09
C SER A 151 25.60 -3.85 12.38
N LEU A 152 25.62 -3.93 11.04
CA LEU A 152 24.57 -4.51 10.19
C LEU A 152 24.54 -6.05 10.17
N SER A 153 24.51 -6.65 11.36
CA SER A 153 24.03 -8.02 11.59
C SER A 153 23.19 -7.99 12.87
N ASP A 154 22.02 -7.36 12.82
CA ASP A 154 21.09 -7.30 13.95
C ASP A 154 19.64 -7.56 13.53
N GLU A 155 18.90 -8.23 14.41
CA GLU A 155 17.51 -8.66 14.29
C GLU A 155 16.56 -7.47 14.00
N ARG A 156 16.94 -6.25 14.43
CA ARG A 156 16.26 -4.98 14.11
C ARG A 156 16.24 -4.62 12.63
N THR A 157 17.23 -5.07 11.84
CA THR A 157 17.28 -4.84 10.39
C THR A 157 16.24 -5.72 9.70
N LEU A 158 16.12 -6.98 10.14
CA LEU A 158 15.12 -7.91 9.64
C LEU A 158 13.70 -7.38 9.90
N GLU A 159 13.41 -6.89 11.12
CA GLU A 159 12.11 -6.32 11.48
C GLU A 159 11.72 -5.09 10.62
N ARG A 160 12.70 -4.23 10.26
CA ARG A 160 12.46 -3.07 9.39
C ARG A 160 12.16 -3.46 7.94
N CYS A 161 12.89 -4.45 7.41
CA CYS A 161 12.58 -5.03 6.09
C CYS A 161 11.19 -5.70 6.09
N THR A 162 10.81 -6.37 7.20
CA THR A 162 9.47 -6.99 7.33
C THR A 162 8.37 -5.95 7.15
N LYS A 163 8.42 -4.83 7.88
CA LYS A 163 7.36 -3.80 7.84
C LYS A 163 7.21 -3.17 6.46
N SER A 164 8.33 -2.98 5.76
CA SER A 164 8.39 -2.47 4.40
C SER A 164 7.71 -3.44 3.41
N LEU A 165 8.07 -4.73 3.46
CA LEU A 165 7.47 -5.78 2.62
C LEU A 165 6.00 -6.05 2.95
N GLU A 166 5.61 -6.02 4.23
CA GLU A 166 4.21 -6.09 4.67
C GLU A 166 3.37 -5.01 3.98
N ARG A 167 3.91 -3.80 3.85
CA ARG A 167 3.19 -2.69 3.22
C ARG A 167 3.02 -2.84 1.73
N VAL A 168 4.04 -3.33 1.04
CA VAL A 168 3.92 -3.68 -0.38
C VAL A 168 2.84 -4.77 -0.57
N LEU A 169 2.79 -5.75 0.33
CA LEU A 169 1.76 -6.78 0.30
C LEU A 169 0.36 -6.23 0.63
N LEU A 170 0.22 -5.33 1.60
CA LEU A 170 -1.04 -4.64 1.90
C LEU A 170 -1.54 -3.81 0.72
N ASP A 171 -0.65 -3.12 0.00
CA ASP A 171 -1.01 -2.42 -1.23
C ASP A 171 -1.62 -3.39 -2.26
N LYS A 172 -1.01 -4.57 -2.47
CA LYS A 172 -1.57 -5.61 -3.34
C LYS A 172 -2.94 -6.08 -2.86
N ILE A 173 -3.09 -6.34 -1.56
CA ILE A 173 -4.37 -6.76 -0.94
C ILE A 173 -5.45 -5.69 -1.11
N HIS A 174 -5.12 -4.41 -0.92
CA HIS A 174 -6.03 -3.30 -1.18
C HIS A 174 -6.53 -3.30 -2.63
N GLY A 175 -5.64 -3.58 -3.59
CA GLY A 175 -6.01 -3.77 -4.99
C GLY A 175 -7.05 -4.88 -5.18
N PHE A 176 -6.89 -6.02 -4.49
CA PHE A 176 -7.87 -7.10 -4.53
C PHE A 176 -9.24 -6.69 -3.99
N TYR A 177 -9.28 -5.89 -2.92
CA TYR A 177 -10.54 -5.35 -2.41
C TYR A 177 -11.21 -4.41 -3.42
N LEU A 178 -10.46 -3.49 -4.05
CA LEU A 178 -11.02 -2.60 -5.08
C LEU A 178 -11.62 -3.39 -6.24
N GLU A 179 -10.91 -4.43 -6.70
CA GLU A 179 -11.39 -5.32 -7.76
C GLU A 179 -12.62 -6.14 -7.32
N ALA A 180 -12.64 -6.64 -6.08
CA ALA A 180 -13.78 -7.37 -5.54
C ALA A 180 -15.03 -6.49 -5.38
N LEU A 181 -14.86 -5.24 -4.91
CA LEU A 181 -15.93 -4.25 -4.82
C LEU A 181 -16.51 -3.92 -6.20
N ALA A 182 -15.68 -3.93 -7.25
CA ALA A 182 -16.11 -3.73 -8.63
C ALA A 182 -16.91 -4.92 -9.21
N LEU A 183 -16.72 -6.13 -8.67
CA LEU A 183 -17.44 -7.35 -9.07
C LEU A 183 -18.79 -7.51 -8.36
N LEU A 184 -18.94 -7.00 -7.14
CA LEU A 184 -20.19 -7.08 -6.38
C LEU A 184 -21.31 -6.23 -7.00
N PRO A 185 -22.58 -6.68 -6.98
CA PRO A 185 -23.70 -5.87 -7.46
C PRO A 185 -23.83 -4.58 -6.65
N GLN A 186 -23.95 -3.44 -7.33
CA GLN A 186 -23.93 -2.10 -6.73
C GLN A 186 -24.99 -1.92 -5.63
N ASP A 187 -26.24 -2.26 -5.93
CA ASP A 187 -27.38 -2.11 -5.03
C ASP A 187 -27.22 -2.99 -3.78
N GLN A 188 -26.72 -4.21 -3.97
CA GLN A 188 -26.45 -5.14 -2.88
C GLN A 188 -25.21 -4.75 -2.09
N LEU A 189 -24.20 -4.12 -2.70
CA LEU A 189 -23.01 -3.68 -1.98
C LEU A 189 -23.35 -2.64 -0.91
N ARG A 190 -24.14 -1.62 -1.27
CA ARG A 190 -24.56 -0.54 -0.36
C ARG A 190 -25.50 -1.05 0.74
N ARG A 191 -26.37 -2.01 0.43
CA ARG A 191 -27.49 -2.41 1.31
C ARG A 191 -27.23 -3.69 2.09
N ARG A 192 -26.51 -4.64 1.50
CA ARG A 192 -26.39 -6.04 1.97
C ARG A 192 -24.95 -6.38 2.35
N TYR A 193 -23.99 -6.14 1.45
CA TYR A 193 -22.63 -6.69 1.58
C TYR A 193 -21.60 -5.78 2.27
N HIS A 194 -21.92 -4.51 2.58
CA HIS A 194 -20.99 -3.59 3.26
C HIS A 194 -20.43 -4.16 4.57
N ARG A 195 -21.25 -4.92 5.32
CA ARG A 195 -20.82 -5.56 6.57
C ARG A 195 -19.97 -6.79 6.29
N SER A 196 -20.44 -7.69 5.43
CA SER A 196 -19.76 -8.95 5.20
C SER A 196 -18.39 -8.76 4.54
N VAL A 197 -18.24 -7.74 3.68
CA VAL A 197 -16.96 -7.48 3.00
C VAL A 197 -15.84 -7.10 3.97
N VAL A 198 -16.12 -6.27 4.98
CA VAL A 198 -15.10 -5.83 5.96
C VAL A 198 -14.95 -6.78 7.15
N MET A 199 -15.96 -7.60 7.44
CA MET A 199 -15.95 -8.52 8.58
C MET A 199 -15.38 -9.89 8.24
N ALA A 200 -15.64 -10.38 7.03
CA ALA A 200 -15.38 -11.76 6.64
C ALA A 200 -14.93 -11.94 5.19
N GLY A 201 -14.99 -10.90 4.36
CA GLY A 201 -14.55 -10.90 2.96
C GLY A 201 -13.04 -11.00 2.79
N HIS A 202 -12.41 -12.02 3.36
CA HIS A 202 -10.97 -12.19 3.34
C HIS A 202 -10.49 -12.81 2.01
N CYS A 203 -9.25 -12.55 1.64
CA CYS A 203 -8.68 -12.99 0.36
C CYS A 203 -8.06 -14.39 0.37
N TYR A 204 -8.08 -15.09 1.52
CA TYR A 204 -7.66 -16.48 1.60
C TYR A 204 -8.81 -17.44 1.28
N GLY A 205 -8.49 -18.59 0.70
CA GLY A 205 -9.46 -19.57 0.25
C GLY A 205 -8.93 -20.39 -0.94
N PRO A 206 -9.78 -21.24 -1.54
CA PRO A 206 -9.39 -22.14 -2.62
C PRO A 206 -9.29 -21.47 -4.00
N LEU A 207 -9.70 -20.21 -4.14
CA LEU A 207 -9.71 -19.46 -5.41
C LEU A 207 -8.63 -18.37 -5.42
N ASP A 208 -8.59 -17.56 -6.48
CA ASP A 208 -7.74 -16.37 -6.50
C ASP A 208 -8.18 -15.34 -5.42
N PRO A 209 -7.28 -14.44 -4.97
CA PRO A 209 -7.56 -13.51 -3.89
C PRO A 209 -8.84 -12.69 -4.05
N VAL A 210 -9.16 -12.25 -5.27
CA VAL A 210 -10.37 -11.44 -5.53
C VAL A 210 -11.62 -12.29 -5.42
N SER A 211 -11.61 -13.47 -6.04
CA SER A 211 -12.76 -14.40 -5.98
C SER A 211 -13.01 -14.91 -4.56
N ASN A 212 -11.96 -15.10 -3.75
CA ASN A 212 -12.10 -15.43 -2.33
C ASN A 212 -12.78 -14.31 -1.55
N ILE A 213 -12.39 -13.04 -1.76
CA ILE A 213 -13.05 -11.88 -1.11
C ILE A 213 -14.55 -11.92 -1.44
N VAL A 214 -14.90 -12.08 -2.72
CA VAL A 214 -16.30 -12.10 -3.17
C VAL A 214 -17.06 -13.29 -2.58
N LEU A 215 -16.52 -14.51 -2.67
CA LEU A 215 -17.15 -15.72 -2.17
C LEU A 215 -17.39 -15.65 -0.65
N ASN A 216 -16.35 -15.26 0.10
CA ASN A 216 -16.43 -15.15 1.56
C ASN A 216 -17.43 -14.05 1.98
N THR A 217 -17.49 -12.95 1.23
CA THR A 217 -18.46 -11.86 1.44
C THR A 217 -19.90 -12.33 1.26
N ILE A 218 -20.20 -13.05 0.17
CA ILE A 218 -21.56 -13.52 -0.13
C ILE A 218 -21.97 -14.62 0.86
N TRP A 219 -21.08 -15.57 1.13
CA TRP A 219 -21.34 -16.64 2.08
C TRP A 219 -21.62 -16.10 3.49
N TYR A 220 -20.79 -15.18 3.99
CA TYR A 220 -20.94 -14.66 5.34
C TYR A 220 -22.27 -13.91 5.52
N ASP A 221 -22.70 -13.15 4.52
CA ASP A 221 -24.03 -12.53 4.55
C ASP A 221 -25.16 -13.58 4.60
N ALA A 222 -25.08 -14.64 3.79
CA ALA A 222 -26.09 -15.69 3.75
C ALA A 222 -26.13 -16.53 5.04
N ALA A 223 -24.98 -16.85 5.62
CA ALA A 223 -24.87 -17.64 6.86
C ALA A 223 -25.19 -16.85 8.12
N PHE A 224 -24.98 -15.54 8.10
CA PHE A 224 -25.18 -14.63 9.23
C PHE A 224 -26.06 -13.43 8.84
N PRO A 225 -27.33 -13.68 8.46
CA PRO A 225 -28.23 -12.64 8.02
C PRO A 225 -28.57 -11.69 9.17
N VAL A 226 -28.66 -10.39 8.87
CA VAL A 226 -29.04 -9.38 9.86
C VAL A 226 -30.56 -9.46 10.13
N PRO A 227 -31.02 -9.61 11.39
CA PRO A 227 -32.42 -9.92 11.73
C PRO A 227 -33.45 -8.90 11.22
N ASN A 228 -33.08 -7.62 11.11
CA ASN A 228 -33.98 -6.53 10.72
C ASN A 228 -33.49 -5.80 9.46
N LYS A 229 -33.93 -6.25 8.28
CA LYS A 229 -33.64 -5.58 6.99
C LYS A 229 -34.04 -4.09 6.96
N LYS A 230 -35.01 -3.66 7.78
CA LYS A 230 -35.45 -2.26 7.92
C LYS A 230 -34.45 -1.35 8.65
N GLN A 231 -33.40 -1.90 9.26
CA GLN A 231 -32.40 -1.17 10.04
C GLN A 231 -31.01 -1.13 9.39
N GLN A 232 -30.78 -1.83 8.26
CA GLN A 232 -29.53 -1.68 7.53
C GLN A 232 -29.52 -0.33 6.81
N PRO A 233 -28.65 0.62 7.21
CA PRO A 233 -28.51 1.86 6.46
C PRO A 233 -27.93 1.53 5.08
N GLU A 234 -28.42 2.23 4.06
CA GLU A 234 -27.74 2.26 2.77
C GLU A 234 -26.44 3.05 2.97
N LEU A 235 -25.30 2.36 2.89
CA LEU A 235 -23.99 2.97 3.09
C LEU A 235 -23.34 3.24 1.73
N ASP A 236 -23.08 4.51 1.45
CA ASP A 236 -22.42 4.96 0.21
C ASP A 236 -20.91 4.80 0.24
N MET A 237 -20.39 4.25 1.34
CA MET A 237 -18.98 4.15 1.63
C MET A 237 -18.68 2.88 2.41
N VAL A 238 -17.63 2.17 1.98
CA VAL A 238 -17.00 1.15 2.82
C VAL A 238 -16.14 1.87 3.86
N GLY A 239 -16.31 1.54 5.13
CA GLY A 239 -15.58 2.17 6.22
C GLY A 239 -14.06 2.11 6.01
N ARG A 240 -13.40 3.25 6.17
CA ARG A 240 -11.97 3.44 5.87
C ARG A 240 -11.13 2.54 6.76
N TRP A 241 -11.40 2.61 8.06
CA TRP A 241 -10.67 1.90 9.09
C TRP A 241 -11.03 0.41 9.11
N ALA A 242 -12.29 0.07 8.85
CA ALA A 242 -12.79 -1.28 8.72
C ALA A 242 -12.14 -2.00 7.53
N LEU A 243 -11.99 -1.32 6.39
CA LEU A 243 -11.31 -1.86 5.22
C LEU A 243 -9.80 -2.06 5.47
N ILE A 244 -9.11 -1.08 6.04
CA ILE A 244 -7.69 -1.20 6.45
C ILE A 244 -7.49 -2.41 7.38
N ARG A 245 -8.39 -2.59 8.35
CA ARG A 245 -8.34 -3.73 9.26
C ARG A 245 -8.61 -5.06 8.53
N ALA A 246 -9.56 -5.09 7.59
CA ALA A 246 -9.83 -6.27 6.78
C ALA A 246 -8.62 -6.67 5.92
N GLU A 247 -7.91 -5.71 5.34
CA GLU A 247 -6.64 -5.90 4.62
C GLU A 247 -5.55 -6.46 5.53
N ARG A 248 -5.39 -5.89 6.74
CA ARG A 248 -4.42 -6.37 7.73
C ARG A 248 -4.71 -7.81 8.17
N ARG A 249 -5.98 -8.14 8.39
CA ARG A 249 -6.44 -9.48 8.74
C ARG A 249 -6.15 -10.49 7.62
N CYS A 250 -6.34 -10.10 6.36
CA CYS A 250 -5.93 -10.90 5.21
C CYS A 250 -4.44 -11.21 5.23
N LEU A 251 -3.59 -10.18 5.43
CA LEU A 251 -2.13 -10.36 5.49
C LEU A 251 -1.75 -11.34 6.61
N VAL A 252 -2.25 -11.13 7.83
CA VAL A 252 -1.93 -11.98 8.99
C VAL A 252 -2.41 -13.42 8.76
N GLY A 253 -3.61 -13.59 8.20
CA GLY A 253 -4.14 -14.89 7.79
C GLY A 253 -3.22 -15.60 6.81
N LEU A 254 -2.90 -14.97 5.68
CA LEU A 254 -2.05 -15.55 4.63
C LEU A 254 -0.66 -15.94 5.16
N VAL A 255 -0.02 -15.07 5.94
CA VAL A 255 1.29 -15.33 6.55
C VAL A 255 1.22 -16.53 7.50
N ALA A 256 0.21 -16.59 8.38
CA ALA A 256 0.02 -17.70 9.30
C ALA A 256 -0.22 -19.02 8.57
N GLY A 257 -1.05 -19.01 7.52
CA GLY A 257 -1.30 -20.17 6.69
C GLY A 257 -0.04 -20.70 6.01
N LEU A 258 0.81 -19.81 5.50
CA LEU A 258 2.02 -20.21 4.78
C LEU A 258 3.10 -20.74 5.72
N ARG A 259 3.19 -20.16 6.92
CA ARG A 259 4.07 -20.66 7.99
C ARG A 259 3.59 -22.02 8.52
N ALA A 260 2.28 -22.21 8.68
CA ALA A 260 1.71 -23.49 9.05
C ALA A 260 1.92 -24.56 7.96
N PHE A 261 1.83 -24.17 6.69
CA PHE A 261 2.14 -25.06 5.55
C PHE A 261 3.61 -25.53 5.59
N ALA A 262 4.53 -24.64 5.95
CA ALA A 262 5.95 -24.99 6.08
C ALA A 262 6.26 -25.88 7.30
N GLY A 263 5.34 -26.01 8.26
CA GLY A 263 5.48 -26.90 9.42
C GLY A 263 6.83 -26.76 10.12
N ASP A 264 7.49 -27.89 10.35
CA ASP A 264 8.76 -28.00 11.08
C ASP A 264 9.96 -27.35 10.36
N HIS A 265 9.81 -26.97 9.08
CA HIS A 265 10.86 -26.24 8.36
C HIS A 265 11.06 -24.80 8.88
N GLY A 266 10.18 -24.31 9.77
CA GLY A 266 10.42 -23.07 10.52
C GLY A 266 10.45 -21.82 9.65
N LEU A 267 9.51 -21.69 8.71
CA LEU A 267 9.45 -20.51 7.83
C LEU A 267 9.27 -19.22 8.64
N SER A 268 10.22 -18.30 8.49
CA SER A 268 10.16 -16.98 9.12
C SER A 268 9.05 -16.12 8.51
N GLU A 269 8.57 -15.13 9.26
CA GLU A 269 7.56 -14.18 8.79
C GLU A 269 7.97 -13.48 7.49
N VAL A 270 9.22 -13.00 7.45
CA VAL A 270 9.78 -12.32 6.27
C VAL A 270 9.84 -13.24 5.06
N ALA A 271 10.23 -14.50 5.26
CA ALA A 271 10.27 -15.47 4.17
C ALA A 271 8.85 -15.79 3.64
N ALA A 272 7.87 -15.86 4.53
CA ALA A 272 6.47 -16.02 4.16
C ALA A 272 5.95 -14.82 3.36
N ILE A 273 6.22 -13.59 3.81
CA ILE A 273 5.83 -12.37 3.09
C ILE A 273 6.50 -12.30 1.72
N ARG A 274 7.81 -12.59 1.60
CA ARG A 274 8.51 -12.63 0.32
C ARG A 274 7.91 -13.67 -0.63
N CYS A 275 7.54 -14.84 -0.11
CA CYS A 275 6.88 -15.86 -0.91
C CYS A 275 5.52 -15.38 -1.41
N LEU A 276 4.71 -14.77 -0.54
CA LEU A 276 3.43 -14.17 -0.92
C LEU A 276 3.62 -13.06 -1.97
N LEU A 277 4.62 -12.19 -1.83
CA LEU A 277 4.91 -11.15 -2.83
C LEU A 277 5.24 -11.74 -4.20
N ARG A 278 6.07 -12.78 -4.27
CA ARG A 278 6.40 -13.52 -5.51
C ARG A 278 5.18 -14.20 -6.12
N ALA A 279 4.32 -14.73 -5.27
CA ALA A 279 3.06 -15.33 -5.65
C ALA A 279 1.93 -14.31 -5.83
N ASN A 280 2.26 -13.02 -5.82
CA ASN A 280 1.30 -11.95 -5.99
C ASN A 280 0.12 -11.95 -5.00
N GLY A 281 0.37 -12.29 -3.74
CA GLY A 281 -0.65 -12.43 -2.70
C GLY A 281 -1.56 -13.65 -2.86
N ASP A 282 -1.35 -14.48 -3.89
CA ASP A 282 -2.11 -15.71 -4.12
C ASP A 282 -1.54 -16.86 -3.28
N PHE A 283 -2.36 -17.36 -2.35
CA PHE A 283 -1.94 -18.38 -1.40
C PHE A 283 -1.63 -19.72 -2.07
N ALA A 284 -2.43 -20.13 -3.06
CA ALA A 284 -2.24 -21.40 -3.76
C ALA A 284 -0.92 -21.41 -4.53
N THR A 285 -0.63 -20.30 -5.22
CA THR A 285 0.61 -20.06 -5.94
C THR A 285 1.80 -20.02 -4.99
N ALA A 286 1.69 -19.36 -3.83
CA ALA A 286 2.73 -19.32 -2.82
C ALA A 286 3.08 -20.73 -2.30
N MET A 287 2.07 -21.54 -2.00
CA MET A 287 2.27 -22.94 -1.62
C MET A 287 2.95 -23.73 -2.72
N SER A 288 2.50 -23.61 -3.97
CA SER A 288 3.11 -24.30 -5.12
C SER A 288 4.57 -23.90 -5.35
N VAL A 289 4.95 -22.65 -5.06
CA VAL A 289 6.34 -22.19 -5.12
C VAL A 289 7.20 -22.76 -3.98
N LEU A 290 6.64 -22.89 -2.77
CA LEU A 290 7.36 -23.47 -1.63
C LEU A 290 7.43 -24.99 -1.66
N GLN A 291 6.43 -25.65 -2.24
CA GLN A 291 6.28 -27.10 -2.20
C GLN A 291 7.53 -27.86 -2.71
N PRO A 292 8.18 -27.50 -3.83
CA PRO A 292 9.40 -28.16 -4.28
C PRO A 292 10.59 -27.98 -3.33
N ALA A 293 10.69 -26.82 -2.66
CA ALA A 293 11.76 -26.53 -1.71
C ALA A 293 11.60 -27.31 -0.39
N LEU A 294 10.34 -27.59 0.00
CA LEU A 294 10.01 -28.32 1.22
C LEU A 294 10.01 -29.84 1.01
N LEU A 295 9.53 -30.33 -0.14
CA LEU A 295 9.34 -31.76 -0.43
C LEU A 295 10.46 -32.39 -1.27
N GLY A 296 11.40 -31.60 -1.78
CA GLY A 296 12.48 -32.05 -2.67
C GLY A 296 12.01 -32.32 -4.10
N HIS A 297 12.86 -32.04 -5.09
CA HIS A 297 12.56 -32.27 -6.51
C HIS A 297 12.43 -33.77 -6.85
N ARG A 298 11.24 -34.22 -7.23
CA ARG A 298 11.08 -35.39 -8.11
C ARG A 298 9.97 -35.15 -9.14
N GLN A 299 10.35 -35.31 -10.41
CA GLN A 299 9.40 -35.33 -11.53
C GLN A 299 8.52 -36.60 -11.44
N PRO A 300 7.20 -36.50 -11.67
CA PRO A 300 6.33 -37.66 -11.71
C PRO A 300 6.41 -38.33 -13.08
N THR A 301 7.26 -39.34 -13.24
CA THR A 301 7.34 -40.13 -14.49
C THR A 301 6.71 -41.52 -14.39
N THR A 302 6.16 -41.91 -13.23
CA THR A 302 5.49 -43.20 -13.01
C THR A 302 4.26 -43.05 -12.11
N MET A 303 3.30 -43.99 -12.23
CA MET A 303 2.10 -44.06 -11.39
C MET A 303 2.48 -43.94 -9.90
N PRO A 304 1.76 -43.13 -9.10
CA PRO A 304 2.10 -42.94 -7.69
C PRO A 304 1.95 -44.27 -6.94
N SER A 305 2.99 -44.65 -6.21
CA SER A 305 2.93 -45.74 -5.24
C SER A 305 1.89 -45.44 -4.14
N GLU A 306 1.41 -46.47 -3.46
CA GLU A 306 0.42 -46.35 -2.38
C GLU A 306 0.90 -45.42 -1.24
N SER A 307 2.21 -45.42 -0.97
CA SER A 307 2.87 -44.49 -0.04
C SER A 307 2.84 -43.04 -0.54
N GLU A 308 2.97 -42.81 -1.84
CA GLU A 308 2.88 -41.47 -2.44
C GLU A 308 1.44 -40.97 -2.47
N LEU A 309 0.47 -41.84 -2.73
CA LEU A 309 -0.94 -41.50 -2.63
C LEU A 309 -1.31 -41.11 -1.19
N HIS A 310 -0.81 -41.84 -0.19
CA HIS A 310 -1.02 -41.51 1.22
C HIS A 310 -0.39 -40.15 1.60
N ARG A 311 0.82 -39.84 1.10
CA ARG A 311 1.45 -38.52 1.28
C ARG A 311 0.69 -37.40 0.56
N LEU A 312 0.19 -37.63 -0.65
CA LEU A 312 -0.64 -36.70 -1.39
C LEU A 312 -1.95 -36.40 -0.66
N MET A 313 -2.62 -37.44 -0.15
CA MET A 313 -3.83 -37.30 0.66
C MET A 313 -3.56 -36.55 1.96
N ALA A 314 -2.44 -36.84 2.64
CA ALA A 314 -2.01 -36.11 3.84
C ALA A 314 -1.72 -34.63 3.54
N ALA A 315 -1.05 -34.32 2.43
CA ALA A 315 -0.79 -32.95 1.99
C ALA A 315 -2.07 -32.20 1.59
N MET A 316 -3.04 -32.90 0.98
CA MET A 316 -4.37 -32.34 0.70
C MET A 316 -5.14 -32.07 2.00
N ALA A 317 -5.18 -33.03 2.93
CA ALA A 317 -5.82 -32.86 4.23
C ALA A 317 -5.18 -31.70 5.01
N GLN A 318 -3.85 -31.60 4.98
CA GLN A 318 -3.11 -30.49 5.56
C GLN A 318 -3.50 -29.16 4.91
N ARG A 319 -3.57 -29.09 3.57
CA ARG A 319 -3.99 -27.90 2.82
C ARG A 319 -5.39 -27.41 3.19
N LEU A 320 -6.31 -28.32 3.48
CA LEU A 320 -7.68 -27.98 3.88
C LEU A 320 -7.70 -27.36 5.29
N GLU A 321 -6.92 -27.90 6.23
CA GLU A 321 -6.80 -27.35 7.60
C GLU A 321 -6.18 -25.94 7.62
N LEU A 322 -5.34 -25.60 6.63
CA LEU A 322 -4.75 -24.26 6.54
C LEU A 322 -5.80 -23.15 6.46
N TYR A 323 -6.97 -23.39 5.83
CA TYR A 323 -8.03 -22.37 5.78
C TYR A 323 -8.55 -22.02 7.18
N ARG A 324 -8.59 -22.99 8.10
CA ARG A 324 -8.96 -22.77 9.48
C ARG A 324 -7.89 -21.94 10.20
N VAL A 325 -6.62 -22.31 10.03
CA VAL A 325 -5.48 -21.56 10.60
C VAL A 325 -5.47 -20.11 10.15
N MET A 326 -5.64 -19.88 8.83
CA MET A 326 -5.72 -18.53 8.26
C MET A 326 -6.89 -17.75 8.85
N ALA A 327 -8.07 -18.37 8.97
CA ALA A 327 -9.25 -17.72 9.52
C ALA A 327 -9.12 -17.38 11.01
N VAL A 328 -8.50 -18.25 11.81
CA VAL A 328 -8.20 -17.97 13.23
C VAL A 328 -7.22 -16.80 13.34
N ALA A 329 -6.12 -16.84 12.59
CA ALA A 329 -5.11 -15.78 12.60
C ALA A 329 -5.67 -14.43 12.10
N ALA A 330 -6.55 -14.47 11.10
CA ALA A 330 -7.26 -13.30 10.58
C ALA A 330 -8.38 -12.79 11.53
N GLN A 331 -8.61 -13.43 12.68
CA GLN A 331 -9.71 -13.10 13.60
C GLN A 331 -11.07 -13.10 12.90
N HIS A 332 -11.29 -14.08 12.01
CA HIS A 332 -12.57 -14.27 11.35
C HIS A 332 -13.67 -14.54 12.41
N PRO A 333 -14.89 -13.98 12.29
CA PRO A 333 -15.92 -14.12 13.33
C PRO A 333 -16.39 -15.55 13.57
N SER A 334 -16.16 -16.46 12.63
CA SER A 334 -16.50 -17.88 12.78
C SER A 334 -15.55 -18.76 11.95
N PRO A 335 -14.32 -19.01 12.42
CA PRO A 335 -13.28 -19.69 11.63
C PRO A 335 -13.68 -21.10 11.21
N ASP A 336 -14.28 -21.87 12.14
CA ASP A 336 -14.66 -23.26 11.89
C ASP A 336 -15.79 -23.38 10.86
N ARG A 337 -16.75 -22.45 10.90
CA ARG A 337 -17.87 -22.42 9.94
C ARG A 337 -17.43 -22.04 8.55
N LEU A 338 -16.48 -21.10 8.45
CA LEU A 338 -15.87 -20.75 7.18
C LEU A 338 -15.11 -21.96 6.62
N HIS A 339 -14.34 -22.66 7.46
CA HIS A 339 -13.64 -23.86 7.06
C HIS A 339 -14.61 -24.95 6.55
N GLU A 340 -15.67 -25.28 7.30
CA GLU A 340 -16.72 -26.21 6.85
C GLU A 340 -17.30 -25.83 5.48
N PHE A 341 -17.58 -24.53 5.27
CA PHE A 341 -18.10 -24.03 4.00
C PHE A 341 -17.10 -24.18 2.85
N LEU A 342 -15.84 -23.76 3.04
CA LEU A 342 -14.81 -23.84 2.01
C LEU A 342 -14.49 -25.28 1.58
N LEU A 343 -14.81 -26.27 2.43
CA LEU A 343 -14.68 -27.70 2.14
C LEU A 343 -15.94 -28.35 1.57
N SER A 344 -17.06 -27.63 1.52
CA SER A 344 -18.32 -28.20 1.03
C SER A 344 -18.24 -28.59 -0.45
N ASP A 345 -19.04 -29.58 -0.85
CA ASP A 345 -19.16 -30.02 -2.25
C ASP A 345 -19.50 -28.85 -3.19
N ARG A 346 -20.25 -27.87 -2.68
CA ARG A 346 -20.59 -26.63 -3.40
C ARG A 346 -19.34 -25.85 -3.79
N VAL A 347 -18.42 -25.62 -2.86
CA VAL A 347 -17.18 -24.88 -3.14
C VAL A 347 -16.20 -25.75 -3.94
N CYS A 348 -16.16 -27.06 -3.69
CA CYS A 348 -15.38 -27.99 -4.49
C CYS A 348 -15.82 -28.01 -5.97
N ALA A 349 -17.12 -27.92 -6.25
CA ALA A 349 -17.67 -27.79 -7.59
C ALA A 349 -17.33 -26.45 -8.27
N LEU A 350 -17.10 -25.38 -7.50
CA LEU A 350 -16.56 -24.12 -8.01
C LEU A 350 -15.05 -24.20 -8.28
N ARG A 351 -14.34 -25.12 -7.63
CA ARG A 351 -12.89 -25.28 -7.76
C ARG A 351 -12.50 -25.93 -9.10
N THR A 352 -13.16 -27.02 -9.47
CA THR A 352 -12.81 -27.84 -10.65
C THR A 352 -12.81 -27.11 -11.99
N PRO A 353 -13.67 -26.09 -12.27
CA PRO A 353 -13.61 -25.35 -13.51
C PRO A 353 -12.83 -24.02 -13.38
N TRP A 354 -12.57 -23.51 -12.17
CA TRP A 354 -12.14 -22.12 -11.94
C TRP A 354 -10.78 -21.97 -11.23
N GLU A 355 -10.03 -23.06 -11.04
CA GLU A 355 -8.64 -23.07 -10.52
C GLU A 355 -7.66 -22.17 -11.31
N SER A 356 -8.06 -21.68 -12.48
CA SER A 356 -7.20 -20.90 -13.39
C SER A 356 -7.81 -19.57 -13.88
N ARG A 357 -9.00 -19.17 -13.43
CA ARG A 357 -9.59 -17.88 -13.82
C ARG A 357 -10.33 -17.18 -12.68
N ARG A 358 -10.27 -15.86 -12.69
CA ARG A 358 -11.03 -14.99 -11.80
C ARG A 358 -12.54 -15.04 -12.06
N PHE A 359 -13.34 -14.81 -11.03
CA PHE A 359 -14.79 -14.63 -11.15
C PHE A 359 -15.11 -13.50 -12.15
N SER A 360 -15.99 -13.81 -13.09
CA SER A 360 -16.72 -12.82 -13.88
C SER A 360 -17.94 -12.33 -13.09
N ARG A 361 -18.57 -11.24 -13.55
CA ARG A 361 -19.83 -10.75 -12.96
C ARG A 361 -20.95 -11.78 -13.02
N GLU A 362 -20.98 -12.60 -14.07
CA GLU A 362 -21.99 -13.65 -14.18
C GLU A 362 -21.75 -14.79 -13.19
N ASP A 363 -20.47 -15.12 -12.94
CA ASP A 363 -20.11 -16.06 -11.88
C ASP A 363 -20.57 -15.55 -10.52
N VAL A 364 -20.35 -14.27 -10.22
CA VAL A 364 -20.85 -13.63 -8.98
C VAL A 364 -22.38 -13.74 -8.87
N ARG A 365 -23.11 -13.41 -9.94
CA ARG A 365 -24.58 -13.56 -9.97
C ARG A 365 -25.02 -15.01 -9.77
N SER A 366 -24.30 -15.96 -10.35
CA SER A 366 -24.58 -17.39 -10.18
C SER A 366 -24.36 -17.84 -8.74
N VAL A 367 -23.26 -17.41 -8.11
CA VAL A 367 -22.97 -17.69 -6.68
C VAL A 367 -24.05 -17.09 -5.78
N ILE A 368 -24.44 -15.83 -6.01
CA ILE A 368 -25.52 -15.18 -5.25
C ILE A 368 -26.83 -15.97 -5.42
N ARG A 369 -27.23 -16.29 -6.65
CA ARG A 369 -28.45 -17.06 -6.94
C ARG A 369 -28.41 -18.44 -6.26
N SER A 370 -27.28 -19.13 -6.32
CA SER A 370 -27.10 -20.45 -5.69
C SER A 370 -27.24 -20.39 -4.17
N LEU A 371 -26.63 -19.39 -3.52
CA LEU A 371 -26.70 -19.22 -2.06
C LEU A 371 -28.06 -18.67 -1.60
N ASP A 372 -28.76 -17.90 -2.43
CA ASP A 372 -30.11 -17.44 -2.11
C ASP A 372 -31.17 -18.56 -2.29
N LEU A 373 -30.98 -19.47 -3.26
CA LEU A 373 -31.87 -20.62 -3.49
C LEU A 373 -31.74 -21.69 -2.40
N GLU A 374 -30.51 -21.99 -2.00
CA GLU A 374 -30.19 -22.97 -0.97
C GLU A 374 -29.25 -22.32 0.05
N PRO A 375 -29.79 -21.49 0.96
CA PRO A 375 -28.98 -20.79 1.94
C PRO A 375 -28.36 -21.79 2.92
N PRO A 376 -27.12 -21.53 3.39
CA PRO A 376 -26.59 -22.25 4.52
C PRO A 376 -27.56 -22.09 5.71
N PRO A 377 -27.68 -23.10 6.59
CA PRO A 377 -28.49 -22.97 7.80
C PRO A 377 -28.14 -21.66 8.50
N PRO A 378 -29.12 -20.80 8.84
CA PRO A 378 -28.82 -19.53 9.48
C PRO A 378 -28.15 -19.84 10.81
N LEU A 379 -26.85 -19.59 10.87
CA LEU A 379 -26.07 -19.77 12.09
C LEU A 379 -26.39 -18.66 13.10
N GLY A 380 -27.21 -17.69 12.68
CA GLY A 380 -28.04 -16.85 13.53
C GLY A 380 -27.29 -15.73 14.23
N MET A 381 -27.76 -14.52 14.02
CA MET A 381 -27.75 -13.46 15.03
C MET A 381 -28.87 -13.76 16.04
N PRO A 382 -28.67 -13.64 17.37
CA PRO A 382 -29.79 -13.76 18.30
C PRO A 382 -30.88 -12.74 17.96
N SER A 383 -32.14 -13.19 17.96
CA SER A 383 -33.29 -12.40 17.48
C SER A 383 -33.56 -11.12 18.30
N GLU A 384 -33.02 -11.03 19.51
CA GLU A 384 -33.02 -9.81 20.31
C GLU A 384 -31.59 -9.51 20.82
N LEU A 385 -31.07 -8.33 20.47
CA LEU A 385 -29.88 -7.69 21.04
C LEU A 385 -30.12 -7.32 22.52
N LEU A 386 -30.53 -8.26 23.36
CA LEU A 386 -30.99 -7.94 24.72
C LEU A 386 -29.84 -7.44 25.60
N ARG A 387 -28.59 -7.81 25.28
CA ARG A 387 -27.38 -7.27 25.92
C ARG A 387 -26.21 -7.20 24.93
N LEU A 388 -25.73 -5.99 24.66
CA LEU A 388 -24.40 -5.76 24.07
C LEU A 388 -23.34 -6.42 24.95
N THR A 389 -22.36 -7.10 24.35
CA THR A 389 -21.20 -7.64 25.08
C THR A 389 -20.46 -6.52 25.81
N THR A 390 -19.73 -6.83 26.89
CA THR A 390 -18.93 -5.83 27.61
C THR A 390 -17.94 -5.12 26.69
N GLN A 391 -17.37 -5.86 25.72
CA GLN A 391 -16.46 -5.31 24.72
C GLN A 391 -17.18 -4.39 23.71
N ALA A 392 -18.39 -4.75 23.26
CA ALA A 392 -19.23 -3.87 22.45
C ALA A 392 -19.62 -2.60 23.22
N GLN A 393 -20.00 -2.72 24.50
CA GLN A 393 -20.31 -1.57 25.36
C GLN A 393 -19.08 -0.67 25.56
N ASN A 394 -17.91 -1.25 25.80
CA ASN A 394 -16.66 -0.51 25.93
C ASN A 394 -16.29 0.18 24.61
N THR A 395 -16.48 -0.47 23.47
CA THR A 395 -16.26 0.13 22.15
C THR A 395 -17.20 1.31 21.91
N ILE A 396 -18.48 1.17 22.25
CA ILE A 396 -19.45 2.27 22.17
C ILE A 396 -19.05 3.43 23.10
N LYS A 397 -18.56 3.14 24.31
CA LYS A 397 -18.02 4.15 25.25
C LYS A 397 -16.78 4.86 24.72
N LEU A 398 -15.92 4.16 23.98
CA LEU A 398 -14.73 4.75 23.35
C LEU A 398 -15.09 5.76 22.25
N PHE A 399 -16.27 5.61 21.63
CA PHE A 399 -16.72 6.48 20.54
C PHE A 399 -18.18 6.93 20.70
N PRO A 400 -18.49 7.83 21.65
CA PRO A 400 -19.87 8.26 21.92
C PRO A 400 -20.55 8.93 20.71
N ASP A 401 -19.77 9.57 19.84
CA ASP A 401 -20.25 10.21 18.60
C ASP A 401 -19.95 9.40 17.32
N ALA A 402 -19.46 8.16 17.43
CA ALA A 402 -18.99 7.35 16.30
C ALA A 402 -19.98 7.34 15.13
N LYS A 403 -21.24 7.04 15.45
CA LYS A 403 -22.32 6.93 14.49
C LYS A 403 -22.54 8.24 13.74
N LYS A 404 -22.62 9.35 14.48
CA LYS A 404 -22.88 10.68 13.92
C LYS A 404 -21.73 11.12 13.03
N ARG A 405 -20.49 10.97 13.51
CA ARG A 405 -19.29 11.32 12.75
C ARG A 405 -19.15 10.49 11.48
N PHE A 406 -19.32 9.18 11.57
CA PHE A 406 -19.25 8.31 10.38
C PHE A 406 -20.32 8.66 9.35
N CYS A 407 -21.57 8.86 9.76
CA CYS A 407 -22.62 9.30 8.83
C CYS A 407 -22.30 10.65 8.19
N ALA A 408 -21.73 11.59 8.95
CA ALA A 408 -21.33 12.90 8.44
C ALA A 408 -20.17 12.79 7.43
N ASP A 409 -19.13 12.03 7.76
CA ASP A 409 -17.99 11.75 6.89
C ASP A 409 -18.45 11.11 5.59
N MET A 410 -19.23 10.01 5.67
CA MET A 410 -19.77 9.32 4.51
C MET A 410 -20.57 10.25 3.60
N SER A 411 -21.51 11.01 4.19
CA SER A 411 -22.34 11.96 3.43
C SER A 411 -21.51 13.08 2.79
N SER A 412 -20.44 13.51 3.48
CA SER A 412 -19.51 14.52 3.00
C SER A 412 -18.68 14.02 1.83
N PHE A 413 -18.03 12.86 1.97
CA PHE A 413 -17.22 12.26 0.90
C PHE A 413 -18.05 11.88 -0.31
N HIS A 414 -19.22 11.28 -0.12
CA HIS A 414 -20.12 10.95 -1.22
C HIS A 414 -20.51 12.19 -2.02
N ARG A 415 -20.95 13.25 -1.33
CA ARG A 415 -21.37 14.51 -1.99
C ARG A 415 -20.21 15.17 -2.74
N LYS A 416 -19.03 15.21 -2.13
CA LYS A 416 -17.81 15.77 -2.75
C LYS A 416 -17.40 15.00 -3.99
N ALA A 417 -17.31 13.67 -3.89
CA ALA A 417 -16.96 12.81 -5.02
C ALA A 417 -18.00 12.89 -6.14
N LYS A 418 -19.30 12.94 -5.81
CA LYS A 418 -20.36 13.10 -6.81
C LYS A 418 -20.26 14.44 -7.54
N ALA A 419 -20.04 15.53 -6.82
CA ALA A 419 -19.84 16.84 -7.43
C ALA A 419 -18.62 16.87 -8.37
N ALA A 420 -17.49 16.30 -7.92
CA ALA A 420 -16.27 16.22 -8.74
C ALA A 420 -16.47 15.34 -9.99
N LEU A 421 -17.25 14.25 -9.86
CA LEU A 421 -17.62 13.39 -10.99
C LEU A 421 -18.51 14.12 -12.00
N ASP A 422 -19.48 14.89 -11.52
CA ASP A 422 -20.38 15.69 -12.38
C ASP A 422 -19.60 16.76 -13.15
N ASP A 423 -18.68 17.45 -12.47
CA ASP A 423 -17.75 18.40 -13.10
C ASP A 423 -16.89 17.71 -14.18
N TYR A 424 -16.36 16.52 -13.89
CA TYR A 424 -15.60 15.72 -14.85
C TYR A 424 -16.43 15.35 -16.09
N VAL A 425 -17.67 14.89 -15.90
CA VAL A 425 -18.58 14.55 -17.00
C VAL A 425 -18.85 15.77 -17.88
N LEU A 426 -19.12 16.91 -17.25
CA LEU A 426 -19.37 18.17 -17.95
C LEU A 426 -18.15 18.64 -18.76
N GLN A 427 -16.95 18.58 -18.16
CA GLN A 427 -15.71 19.02 -18.80
C GLN A 427 -15.31 18.14 -19.99
N ASN A 428 -15.57 16.83 -19.91
CA ASN A 428 -15.16 15.87 -20.93
C ASN A 428 -16.27 15.53 -21.93
N MET A 429 -17.47 16.14 -21.82
CA MET A 429 -18.66 15.78 -22.60
C MET A 429 -18.95 14.26 -22.55
N GLY A 430 -18.74 13.66 -21.36
CA GLY A 430 -18.88 12.22 -21.12
C GLY A 430 -20.33 11.78 -20.90
N PRO A 431 -20.59 10.46 -20.79
CA PRO A 431 -21.89 9.96 -20.37
C PRO A 431 -22.15 10.32 -18.90
N GLU A 432 -23.43 10.35 -18.50
CA GLU A 432 -23.78 10.43 -17.08
C GLU A 432 -23.26 9.18 -16.34
N TYR A 433 -22.77 9.34 -15.11
CA TYR A 433 -22.30 8.22 -14.29
C TYR A 433 -23.17 8.02 -13.06
N VAL A 434 -23.40 6.75 -12.73
CA VAL A 434 -23.93 6.34 -11.42
C VAL A 434 -22.75 6.02 -10.52
N MET A 435 -22.63 6.74 -9.40
CA MET A 435 -21.66 6.43 -8.37
C MET A 435 -22.10 5.21 -7.56
N HIS A 436 -21.21 4.24 -7.39
CA HIS A 436 -21.50 2.97 -6.72
C HIS A 436 -21.18 3.05 -5.23
N VAL A 437 -19.92 3.32 -4.89
CA VAL A 437 -19.44 3.32 -3.51
C VAL A 437 -18.13 4.09 -3.39
N VAL A 438 -17.93 4.80 -2.28
CA VAL A 438 -16.64 5.31 -1.85
C VAL A 438 -15.85 4.16 -1.23
N CYS A 439 -14.67 3.87 -1.78
CA CYS A 439 -13.81 2.76 -1.37
C CYS A 439 -12.47 3.21 -0.76
N GLY A 440 -12.27 4.53 -0.60
CA GLY A 440 -11.17 5.10 0.15
C GLY A 440 -11.33 6.61 0.29
N ALA A 441 -10.97 7.19 1.44
CA ALA A 441 -11.03 8.64 1.64
C ALA A 441 -9.98 9.16 2.65
N ASN A 442 -9.32 10.27 2.34
CA ASN A 442 -8.43 11.00 3.24
C ASN A 442 -8.76 12.48 3.17
N GLU A 443 -9.31 13.06 4.24
CA GLU A 443 -9.70 14.48 4.30
C GLU A 443 -8.57 15.43 4.69
N MET A 444 -7.38 14.89 4.97
CA MET A 444 -6.31 15.62 5.61
C MET A 444 -5.19 15.94 4.62
N VAL A 445 -5.52 16.65 3.54
CA VAL A 445 -4.56 17.06 2.50
C VAL A 445 -4.44 18.58 2.48
N ALA A 446 -3.20 19.09 2.52
CA ALA A 446 -2.92 20.51 2.49
C ALA A 446 -2.62 21.01 1.06
N ASP A 447 -2.60 22.33 0.91
CA ASP A 447 -2.18 23.00 -0.32
C ASP A 447 -0.67 22.85 -0.56
N ARG A 448 -0.19 23.07 -1.80
CA ARG A 448 1.24 22.95 -2.17
C ARG A 448 2.12 23.91 -1.35
N ASP A 449 1.60 25.09 -1.07
CA ASP A 449 2.20 26.11 -0.21
C ASP A 449 1.50 26.18 1.16
N GLY A 450 0.72 25.15 1.47
CA GLY A 450 -0.08 25.07 2.67
C GLY A 450 0.77 24.91 3.94
N PRO A 451 0.21 25.31 5.09
CA PRO A 451 0.84 25.11 6.39
C PRO A 451 0.94 23.62 6.72
N GLU A 452 2.15 23.18 7.07
CA GLU A 452 2.46 21.80 7.45
C GLU A 452 1.82 21.44 8.81
N TYR A 453 1.48 20.16 9.08
CA TYR A 453 0.66 19.71 10.23
C TYR A 453 1.13 20.23 11.59
N SER A 454 2.44 20.35 11.80
CA SER A 454 3.02 20.84 13.06
C SER A 454 2.84 22.35 13.27
N SER A 455 2.52 23.09 12.21
CA SER A 455 2.11 24.49 12.25
C SER A 455 0.60 24.69 12.38
N ILE A 456 -0.16 23.59 12.42
CA ILE A 456 -1.60 23.59 12.74
C ILE A 456 -1.72 23.60 14.27
N ASN A 457 -1.80 24.79 14.86
CA ASN A 457 -2.25 24.95 16.24
C ASN A 457 -3.72 24.50 16.33
N TRP A 458 -3.94 23.25 16.74
CA TRP A 458 -5.27 22.74 17.10
C TRP A 458 -5.62 23.27 18.50
N PRO A 459 -6.70 24.05 18.74
CA PRO A 459 -7.87 24.36 17.90
C PRO A 459 -7.98 25.86 17.49
N LEU A 460 -6.86 26.57 17.35
CA LEU A 460 -6.83 28.05 17.22
C LEU A 460 -6.26 28.59 15.90
N SER A 461 -5.85 27.74 14.95
CA SER A 461 -5.24 28.20 13.69
C SER A 461 -6.17 28.11 12.47
N PHE A 462 -6.13 29.17 11.66
CA PHE A 462 -6.78 29.33 10.34
C PHE A 462 -6.17 28.44 9.23
N ASN A 463 -5.28 27.52 9.60
CA ASN A 463 -4.49 26.68 8.70
C ASN A 463 -5.25 25.39 8.38
N LYS A 464 -6.09 25.44 7.35
CA LYS A 464 -7.05 24.38 7.02
C LYS A 464 -6.44 23.35 6.06
N LEU A 465 -6.78 22.08 6.26
CA LEU A 465 -6.49 21.02 5.30
C LEU A 465 -7.56 21.12 4.21
N HIS A 466 -7.20 21.75 3.08
CA HIS A 466 -8.17 22.22 2.10
C HIS A 466 -8.72 21.11 1.20
N TYR A 467 -8.09 19.93 1.14
CA TYR A 467 -8.47 18.89 0.19
C TYR A 467 -8.77 17.54 0.84
N SER A 468 -9.67 16.79 0.20
CA SER A 468 -9.91 15.38 0.43
C SER A 468 -9.48 14.58 -0.80
N HIS A 469 -8.70 13.52 -0.61
CA HIS A 469 -8.49 12.50 -1.63
C HIS A 469 -9.48 11.36 -1.46
N ILE A 470 -10.17 10.98 -2.53
CA ILE A 470 -11.26 10.00 -2.49
C ILE A 470 -11.12 9.04 -3.66
N ASN A 471 -11.22 7.74 -3.38
CA ASN A 471 -11.48 6.73 -4.41
C ASN A 471 -12.93 6.27 -4.34
N PHE A 472 -13.53 6.11 -5.51
CA PHE A 472 -14.88 5.59 -5.65
C PHE A 472 -15.07 4.85 -6.97
N LEU A 473 -16.02 3.93 -6.99
CA LEU A 473 -16.42 3.20 -8.20
C LEU A 473 -17.63 3.90 -8.82
N ALA A 474 -17.65 4.00 -10.15
CA ALA A 474 -18.80 4.50 -10.90
C ALA A 474 -18.92 3.83 -12.27
N SER A 475 -20.15 3.70 -12.77
CA SER A 475 -20.44 3.18 -14.12
C SER A 475 -21.28 4.17 -14.93
N PRO A 476 -21.10 4.23 -16.25
CA PRO A 476 -21.94 5.08 -17.10
C PRO A 476 -23.40 4.59 -17.11
N VAL A 477 -24.34 5.52 -17.15
CA VAL A 477 -25.77 5.29 -17.33
C VAL A 477 -25.98 4.87 -18.80
N CYS A 478 -26.06 3.57 -19.07
CA CYS A 478 -26.32 3.06 -20.42
C CYS A 478 -27.22 1.82 -20.40
N SER A 479 -27.99 1.58 -21.47
CA SER A 479 -29.01 0.51 -21.51
C SER A 479 -28.43 -0.91 -21.43
N SER A 480 -27.13 -1.08 -21.68
CA SER A 480 -26.36 -2.33 -21.51
C SER A 480 -25.44 -2.32 -20.27
N ALA A 481 -25.62 -1.39 -19.33
CA ALA A 481 -24.75 -1.18 -18.17
C ALA A 481 -24.62 -2.40 -17.22
N ALA A 482 -25.48 -3.42 -17.36
CA ALA A 482 -25.35 -4.66 -16.61
C ALA A 482 -24.02 -5.39 -16.85
N ASP A 483 -23.37 -5.19 -18.00
CA ASP A 483 -22.15 -5.92 -18.39
C ASP A 483 -20.86 -5.09 -18.30
N MET A 484 -20.96 -3.76 -18.16
CA MET A 484 -19.77 -2.89 -18.05
C MET A 484 -19.19 -2.92 -16.65
N SER A 485 -17.88 -3.15 -16.53
CA SER A 485 -17.18 -3.05 -15.24
C SER A 485 -17.21 -1.60 -14.73
N PRO A 486 -17.32 -1.38 -13.41
CA PRO A 486 -17.24 -0.05 -12.84
C PRO A 486 -15.82 0.47 -13.01
N THR A 487 -15.73 1.74 -13.33
CA THR A 487 -14.46 2.45 -13.40
C THR A 487 -14.13 2.96 -12.01
N LEU A 488 -12.89 2.76 -11.57
CA LEU A 488 -12.36 3.39 -10.37
C LEU A 488 -11.97 4.83 -10.70
N PHE A 489 -12.44 5.76 -9.89
CA PHE A 489 -12.09 7.17 -10.00
C PHE A 489 -11.26 7.60 -8.80
N PHE A 490 -10.37 8.56 -9.06
CA PHE A 490 -9.77 9.41 -8.06
C PHE A 490 -10.47 10.76 -8.10
N ALA A 491 -10.75 11.33 -6.92
CA ALA A 491 -11.12 12.73 -6.80
C ALA A 491 -10.33 13.42 -5.70
N GLU A 492 -9.84 14.62 -6.03
CA GLU A 492 -9.35 15.59 -5.08
C GLU A 492 -10.43 16.67 -4.92
N CYS A 493 -11.00 16.77 -3.73
CA CYS A 493 -12.17 17.61 -3.49
C CYS A 493 -11.87 18.67 -2.45
N VAL A 494 -12.30 19.90 -2.70
CA VAL A 494 -12.18 21.01 -1.75
C VAL A 494 -13.04 20.73 -0.51
N ASN A 495 -12.47 20.97 0.68
CA ASN A 495 -13.11 20.68 1.95
C ASN A 495 -14.06 21.77 2.44
N TYR A 496 -13.77 23.01 2.08
CA TYR A 496 -14.44 24.20 2.61
C TYR A 496 -14.85 25.12 1.46
N ASN A 497 -15.90 25.90 1.68
CA ASN A 497 -16.42 26.86 0.71
C ASN A 497 -16.20 28.29 1.21
N GLU A 498 -14.99 28.59 1.68
CA GLU A 498 -14.64 29.92 2.19
C GLU A 498 -14.12 30.82 1.07
N GLU A 499 -14.00 32.12 1.34
CA GLU A 499 -13.49 33.07 0.35
C GLU A 499 -12.09 32.69 -0.15
N SER A 500 -11.24 32.17 0.75
CA SER A 500 -9.94 31.62 0.43
C SER A 500 -9.97 30.41 -0.51
N ASP A 501 -11.09 29.68 -0.57
CA ASP A 501 -11.25 28.45 -1.35
C ASP A 501 -11.91 28.67 -2.72
N ARG A 502 -12.34 29.90 -3.03
CA ARG A 502 -13.09 30.20 -4.27
C ARG A 502 -12.33 29.87 -5.55
N ASP A 503 -11.00 29.97 -5.52
CA ASP A 503 -10.14 29.66 -6.66
C ASP A 503 -9.72 28.18 -6.71
N ARG A 504 -9.96 27.42 -5.64
CA ARG A 504 -9.65 25.99 -5.59
C ARG A 504 -10.66 25.21 -6.42
N LYS A 505 -10.17 24.17 -7.09
CA LYS A 505 -10.97 23.34 -7.98
C LYS A 505 -10.92 21.88 -7.56
N ASN A 506 -12.04 21.20 -7.75
CA ASN A 506 -12.06 19.75 -7.66
C ASN A 506 -11.34 19.16 -8.87
N ILE A 507 -10.63 18.06 -8.66
CA ILE A 507 -10.06 17.23 -9.73
C ILE A 507 -10.75 15.88 -9.65
N CYS A 508 -11.16 15.33 -10.79
CA CYS A 508 -11.62 13.96 -10.87
C CYS A 508 -11.15 13.34 -12.16
N CYS A 509 -10.68 12.10 -12.09
CA CYS A 509 -10.25 11.34 -13.26
C CYS A 509 -10.35 9.83 -13.01
N PRO A 510 -10.54 9.02 -14.06
CA PRO A 510 -10.43 7.58 -13.94
C PRO A 510 -8.99 7.20 -13.57
N VAL A 511 -8.87 6.19 -12.70
CA VAL A 511 -7.59 5.60 -12.32
C VAL A 511 -7.67 4.09 -12.46
N VAL A 512 -6.55 3.47 -12.78
CA VAL A 512 -6.46 2.01 -12.91
C VAL A 512 -5.71 1.49 -11.69
N VAL A 513 -6.24 0.44 -11.06
CA VAL A 513 -5.47 -0.30 -10.04
C VAL A 513 -4.20 -0.78 -10.73
N PRO A 514 -3.01 -0.30 -10.30
CA PRO A 514 -1.79 -0.65 -11.00
C PRO A 514 -1.65 -2.18 -11.05
N PRO A 515 -1.18 -2.75 -12.17
CA PRO A 515 -0.80 -4.15 -12.20
C PRO A 515 0.03 -4.43 -10.98
N THR A 516 -0.12 -5.59 -10.38
CA THR A 516 0.38 -5.81 -9.03
C THR A 516 1.89 -5.62 -8.86
N ASN A 517 2.66 -5.62 -9.94
CA ASN A 517 4.09 -5.33 -9.91
C ASN A 517 4.40 -3.86 -10.22
N ALA A 518 3.52 -3.07 -10.82
CA ALA A 518 3.80 -1.67 -11.11
C ALA A 518 3.90 -0.83 -9.82
N GLU A 519 4.89 0.06 -9.77
CA GLU A 519 5.05 1.00 -8.65
C GLU A 519 3.89 2.00 -8.61
N ARG A 520 3.37 2.24 -7.41
CA ARG A 520 2.29 3.20 -7.17
C ARG A 520 2.87 4.60 -7.04
N VAL A 521 2.21 5.58 -7.66
CA VAL A 521 2.52 6.99 -7.39
C VAL A 521 2.18 7.31 -5.94
N ARG A 522 3.01 8.17 -5.34
CA ARG A 522 3.03 8.40 -3.90
C ARG A 522 2.29 9.66 -3.52
N CYS A 523 1.74 9.69 -2.32
CA CYS A 523 1.11 10.88 -1.76
C CYS A 523 1.52 11.01 -0.30
N PHE A 524 2.23 12.09 0.03
CA PHE A 524 2.73 12.36 1.39
C PHE A 524 1.62 12.25 2.43
N TYR A 525 0.49 12.93 2.22
CA TYR A 525 -0.62 13.00 3.17
C TYR A 525 -1.34 11.65 3.35
N CYS A 526 -1.56 10.92 2.26
CA CYS A 526 -2.18 9.59 2.33
C CYS A 526 -1.25 8.57 3.00
N GLU A 527 0.04 8.59 2.68
CA GLU A 527 1.04 7.72 3.33
C GLU A 527 1.18 8.04 4.82
N TYR A 528 1.23 9.33 5.18
CA TYR A 528 1.31 9.77 6.58
C TYR A 528 0.13 9.27 7.40
N ASN A 529 -1.08 9.31 6.83
CA ASN A 529 -2.30 8.82 7.50
C ASN A 529 -2.52 7.31 7.34
N GLY A 530 -1.64 6.59 6.63
CA GLY A 530 -1.79 5.16 6.38
C GLY A 530 -2.99 4.82 5.50
N MET A 531 -3.48 5.78 4.71
CA MET A 531 -4.62 5.61 3.81
C MET A 531 -4.17 5.08 2.45
N SER A 532 -4.67 3.91 2.08
CA SER A 532 -4.51 3.35 0.74
C SER A 532 -5.48 4.05 -0.22
N ILE A 533 -4.94 4.89 -1.10
CA ILE A 533 -5.66 5.58 -2.17
C ILE A 533 -4.85 5.36 -3.46
N ILE A 534 -5.54 5.05 -4.55
CA ILE A 534 -4.99 4.99 -5.89
C ILE A 534 -5.02 6.39 -6.49
N HIS A 535 -3.84 6.93 -6.75
CA HIS A 535 -3.64 8.25 -7.32
C HIS A 535 -3.39 8.21 -8.83
N PRO A 536 -3.65 9.32 -9.55
CA PRO A 536 -3.34 9.45 -10.97
C PRO A 536 -1.83 9.35 -11.27
N VAL A 537 -1.48 8.72 -12.40
CA VAL A 537 -0.07 8.47 -12.76
C VAL A 537 0.68 9.75 -13.15
N ASP A 538 -0.05 10.78 -13.58
CA ASP A 538 0.52 12.08 -13.99
C ASP A 538 1.02 12.93 -12.81
N GLY A 539 0.66 12.57 -11.58
CA GLY A 539 1.04 13.31 -10.37
C GLY A 539 0.30 14.63 -10.18
N ASN A 540 -0.80 14.87 -10.90
CA ASN A 540 -1.54 16.14 -10.84
C ASN A 540 -2.50 16.18 -9.64
N TYR A 541 -1.94 16.14 -8.43
CA TYR A 541 -2.65 16.24 -7.15
C TYR A 541 -1.72 16.78 -6.06
N HIS A 542 -2.29 17.18 -4.92
CA HIS A 542 -1.57 17.72 -3.78
C HIS A 542 -0.89 16.61 -2.97
N GLY A 543 0.37 16.77 -2.58
CA GLY A 543 1.12 15.74 -1.84
C GLY A 543 1.99 14.80 -2.67
N CYS A 544 2.04 14.92 -4.01
CA CYS A 544 2.82 14.03 -4.87
C CYS A 544 4.32 14.35 -4.90
N ASP A 545 4.68 15.64 -5.00
CA ASP A 545 6.05 16.08 -5.30
C ASP A 545 6.63 16.99 -4.22
N ILE A 546 6.02 18.18 -4.07
CA ILE A 546 6.58 19.31 -3.33
C ILE A 546 6.83 18.94 -1.87
N ASP A 547 5.92 18.19 -1.24
CA ASP A 547 6.06 17.77 0.15
C ASP A 547 7.23 16.80 0.35
N PHE A 548 7.45 15.86 -0.58
CA PHE A 548 8.62 14.97 -0.55
C PHE A 548 9.92 15.72 -0.85
N GLU A 549 9.91 16.70 -1.75
CA GLU A 549 11.08 17.57 -2.00
C GLU A 549 11.44 18.43 -0.77
N LYS A 550 10.44 19.06 -0.15
CA LYS A 550 10.60 19.81 1.11
C LYS A 550 11.15 18.90 2.21
N LEU A 551 10.62 17.67 2.31
CA LEU A 551 11.09 16.65 3.25
C LEU A 551 12.55 16.27 3.02
N ALA A 552 12.93 16.02 1.76
CA ALA A 552 14.30 15.67 1.39
C ALA A 552 15.31 16.80 1.70
N ARG A 553 14.88 18.05 1.56
CA ARG A 553 15.67 19.25 1.91
C ARG A 553 15.65 19.57 3.41
N GLN A 554 14.99 18.76 4.24
CA GLN A 554 14.78 19.01 5.68
C GLN A 554 14.09 20.36 5.96
N GLN A 555 13.29 20.82 5.01
CA GLN A 555 12.53 22.07 5.09
C GLN A 555 11.09 21.84 5.56
N HIS A 556 10.69 20.57 5.68
CA HIS A 556 9.33 20.18 6.04
C HIS A 556 9.14 20.08 7.56
N LYS A 557 8.32 20.96 8.14
CA LYS A 557 8.15 21.09 9.59
C LYS A 557 7.44 19.93 10.27
N MET A 558 6.69 19.07 9.56
CA MET A 558 6.08 17.91 10.21
C MET A 558 7.15 16.92 10.68
N ASN A 559 8.11 16.66 9.80
CA ASN A 559 8.94 15.46 9.77
C ASN A 559 10.24 15.82 9.04
N ASN A 560 11.41 15.58 9.63
CA ASN A 560 12.70 15.80 8.94
C ASN A 560 13.23 14.52 8.25
N SER A 561 12.45 13.43 8.28
CA SER A 561 12.86 12.14 7.73
C SER A 561 11.67 11.38 7.17
N ILE A 562 11.90 10.66 6.07
CA ILE A 562 10.89 9.85 5.39
C ILE A 562 10.38 8.70 6.27
N GLU A 563 11.20 8.18 7.17
CA GLU A 563 10.84 7.14 8.13
C GLU A 563 9.71 7.57 9.06
N SER A 564 9.68 8.84 9.45
CA SER A 564 8.62 9.33 10.35
C SER A 564 7.25 9.35 9.67
N VAL A 565 7.19 9.55 8.35
CA VAL A 565 5.96 9.40 7.55
C VAL A 565 5.52 7.95 7.58
N PHE A 566 6.44 7.03 7.28
CA PHE A 566 6.16 5.59 7.23
C PHE A 566 5.73 5.03 8.59
N ASN A 567 6.43 5.41 9.66
CA ASN A 567 6.14 4.94 11.00
C ASN A 567 4.77 5.42 11.48
N ARG A 568 4.37 6.64 11.12
CA ARG A 568 3.02 7.14 11.42
C ARG A 568 1.96 6.37 10.67
N GLY A 569 2.11 6.18 9.36
CA GLY A 569 1.19 5.35 8.59
C GLY A 569 1.09 3.93 9.16
N ASN A 570 2.23 3.32 9.52
CA ASN A 570 2.30 1.98 10.10
C ASN A 570 1.55 1.87 11.43
N TYR A 571 1.65 2.88 12.28
CA TYR A 571 0.87 2.92 13.52
C TYR A 571 -0.63 2.81 13.25
N VAL A 572 -1.12 3.50 12.22
CA VAL A 572 -2.53 3.51 11.85
C VAL A 572 -2.98 2.15 11.31
N THR A 573 -2.25 1.56 10.38
CA THR A 573 -2.68 0.31 9.73
C THR A 573 -2.38 -0.96 10.52
N ASN A 574 -1.50 -0.86 11.51
CA ASN A 574 -1.24 -1.97 12.43
C ASN A 574 -2.22 -1.98 13.60
N SER A 575 -3.14 -1.01 13.66
CA SER A 575 -4.22 -1.02 14.64
C SER A 575 -5.18 -2.18 14.36
N ASN A 576 -5.06 -3.23 15.17
CA ASN A 576 -5.99 -4.37 15.19
C ASN A 576 -7.18 -4.14 16.15
N GLY A 577 -7.25 -2.97 16.78
CA GLY A 577 -8.27 -2.65 17.78
C GLY A 577 -9.64 -2.29 17.18
N PRO A 578 -10.62 -1.98 18.04
CA PRO A 578 -11.90 -1.44 17.60
C PRO A 578 -11.70 -0.08 16.90
N VAL A 579 -12.45 0.13 15.83
CA VAL A 579 -12.47 1.35 15.03
C VAL A 579 -13.85 2.00 15.12
N GLN A 580 -13.94 3.31 14.85
CA GLN A 580 -15.18 4.07 14.99
C GLN A 580 -16.37 3.48 14.19
N GLU A 581 -16.07 2.84 13.06
CA GLU A 581 -17.02 2.34 12.07
C GLU A 581 -17.67 1.01 12.49
N ASP A 582 -17.11 0.39 13.53
CA ASP A 582 -17.58 -0.86 14.10
C ASP A 582 -19.01 -0.81 14.61
N TYR A 583 -19.52 0.39 14.93
CA TYR A 583 -20.92 0.58 15.27
C TYR A 583 -21.88 0.11 14.16
N PHE A 584 -21.45 0.15 12.89
CA PHE A 584 -22.25 -0.28 11.74
C PHE A 584 -21.97 -1.72 11.31
N TYR A 585 -20.76 -2.23 11.61
CA TYR A 585 -20.29 -3.50 11.07
C TYR A 585 -20.27 -4.64 12.09
N PHE A 586 -20.15 -4.34 13.39
CA PHE A 586 -19.96 -5.40 14.38
C PHE A 586 -21.21 -6.22 14.65
N ASP A 587 -20.92 -7.50 14.87
CA ASP A 587 -21.81 -8.49 15.40
C ASP A 587 -21.76 -8.43 16.94
N HIS A 588 -22.38 -7.40 17.52
CA HIS A 588 -22.36 -7.13 18.97
C HIS A 588 -22.95 -8.24 19.85
N ALA A 589 -23.45 -9.32 19.25
CA ALA A 589 -24.04 -10.47 19.89
C ALA A 589 -23.06 -11.63 20.15
N ARG A 590 -21.83 -11.58 19.62
CA ARG A 590 -20.99 -12.79 19.49
C ARG A 590 -19.62 -12.78 20.15
N GLU A 591 -19.17 -11.67 20.71
CA GLU A 591 -18.02 -11.71 21.63
C GLU A 591 -18.50 -12.25 22.98
N LEU A 592 -18.62 -13.58 23.08
CA LEU A 592 -18.80 -14.24 24.37
C LEU A 592 -17.74 -13.70 25.32
N SER A 593 -18.20 -13.17 26.46
CA SER A 593 -17.34 -12.88 27.59
C SER A 593 -16.60 -14.17 27.93
N VAL A 594 -15.30 -14.21 27.62
CA VAL A 594 -14.39 -15.18 28.23
C VAL A 594 -14.19 -14.77 29.68
#